data_AF-A0AA42X423-F1
#
_entry.id   AF-A0AA42X423-F1
#
_cell.length_a   1.000
_cell.length_b   1.000
_cell.length_c   1.000
_cell.angle_alpha   90.00
_cell.angle_beta   90.00
_cell.angle_gamma   90.00
#
_symmetry.space_group_name_H-M   'P 1'
#
loop_
_entity.id
_entity.type
_entity.pdbx_description
1 polymer ?
#
loop_
_entity_poly.entity_id
_entity_poly.type
_entity_poly.pdbx_seq_one_letter_code
_entity_poly.pdbx_strand_id
1 'polypeptide(L)'
;MPKVNFRLDGTLHTALMRRARGANLSLSAFIRQALKQAVDERRRYVFSSQDEILATSIQILSIVATSVGQQSPKALEQGMAQARSILAERGLLGGEDA
;
A
#
# COMPACT_ATOMS: atom_id res chain seq x y z
N MET A 1 10.69 -19.48 -26.32
CA MET A 1 10.13 -18.45 -25.42
C MET A 1 9.89 -17.19 -26.25
N PRO A 2 8.65 -16.65 -26.34
CA PRO A 2 8.38 -15.46 -27.14
C PRO A 2 9.10 -14.24 -26.53
N LYS A 3 9.64 -13.37 -27.38
CA LYS A 3 10.31 -12.13 -26.98
C LYS A 3 9.49 -10.95 -27.46
N VAL A 4 9.22 -10.02 -26.55
CA VAL A 4 8.58 -8.73 -26.86
C VAL A 4 9.61 -7.64 -26.69
N ASN A 5 9.70 -6.74 -27.68
CA ASN A 5 10.59 -5.57 -27.62
C ASN A 5 9.72 -4.31 -27.52
N PHE A 6 10.06 -3.44 -26.59
CA PHE A 6 9.38 -2.16 -26.39
C PHE A 6 10.36 -1.02 -26.65
N ARG A 7 9.89 0.05 -27.29
CA ARG A 7 10.54 1.35 -27.21
C ARG A 7 9.97 2.08 -26.01
N LEU A 8 10.83 2.49 -25.09
CA LEU A 8 10.46 3.24 -23.90
C LEU A 8 11.11 4.62 -24.01
N ASP A 9 10.37 5.66 -23.64
CA ASP A 9 11.01 6.94 -23.39
C ASP A 9 11.89 6.87 -22.13
N GLY A 10 12.82 7.83 -22.00
CA GLY A 10 13.78 7.84 -20.90
C GLY A 10 13.14 7.99 -19.51
N THR A 11 12.01 8.69 -19.42
CA THR A 11 11.32 8.93 -18.14
C THR A 11 10.67 7.65 -17.65
N LEU A 12 9.99 6.92 -18.54
CA LEU A 12 9.39 5.63 -18.27
C LEU A 12 10.45 4.58 -17.92
N HIS A 13 11.55 4.52 -18.68
CA HIS A 13 12.66 3.62 -18.37
C HIS A 13 13.23 3.87 -16.96
N THR A 14 13.44 5.14 -16.60
CA THR A 14 13.93 5.53 -15.27
C THR A 14 12.95 5.13 -14.16
N ALA A 15 11.66 5.38 -14.36
CA ALA A 15 10.62 5.02 -13.40
C ALA A 15 10.53 3.49 -13.19
N LEU A 16 10.62 2.70 -14.27
CA LEU A 16 10.64 1.24 -14.21
C LEU A 16 11.88 0.72 -13.47
N MET A 17 13.06 1.29 -13.75
CA MET A 17 14.30 0.95 -13.05
C MET A 17 14.21 1.24 -11.55
N ARG A 18 13.65 2.39 -11.15
CA ARG A 18 13.44 2.74 -9.75
C ARG A 18 12.52 1.74 -9.05
N ARG A 19 11.41 1.36 -9.70
CA ARG A 19 10.44 0.40 -9.16
C ARG A 19 11.04 -1.01 -9.05
N ALA A 20 11.79 -1.45 -10.05
CA ALA A 20 12.51 -2.73 -10.02
C ALA A 20 13.51 -2.79 -8.85
N ARG A 21 14.30 -1.72 -8.64
CA ARG A 21 15.22 -1.62 -7.49
C ARG A 21 14.48 -1.64 -6.16
N GLY A 22 13.39 -0.89 -6.02
CA GLY A 22 12.57 -0.87 -4.80
C GLY A 22 11.97 -2.24 -4.46
N ALA A 23 11.72 -3.07 -5.48
CA ALA A 23 11.26 -4.45 -5.31
C ALA A 23 12.40 -5.49 -5.19
N ASN A 24 13.67 -5.06 -5.20
CA ASN A 24 14.85 -5.93 -5.24
C ASN A 24 14.85 -6.95 -6.41
N LEU A 25 14.42 -6.49 -7.59
CA LEU A 25 14.35 -7.31 -8.82
C LEU A 25 15.19 -6.71 -9.93
N SER A 26 15.63 -7.56 -10.87
CA SER A 26 16.11 -7.07 -12.16
C SER A 26 14.96 -6.43 -12.96
N LEU A 27 15.28 -5.49 -13.84
CA LEU A 27 14.26 -4.82 -14.68
C LEU A 27 13.44 -5.83 -15.49
N SER A 28 14.07 -6.87 -16.02
CA SER A 28 13.39 -7.90 -16.81
C SER A 28 12.46 -8.78 -15.97
N ALA A 29 12.85 -9.12 -14.73
CA ALA A 29 12.00 -9.84 -13.79
C ALA A 29 10.78 -9.00 -13.39
N PHE A 30 11.02 -7.72 -13.09
CA PHE A 30 9.96 -6.76 -12.77
C PHE A 30 8.96 -6.59 -13.92
N ILE A 31 9.41 -6.34 -15.15
CA ILE A 31 8.54 -6.19 -16.33
C ILE A 31 7.76 -7.49 -16.58
N ARG A 32 8.40 -8.65 -16.45
CA ARG A 32 7.70 -9.94 -16.62
C ARG A 32 6.58 -10.12 -15.60
N GLN A 33 6.79 -9.70 -14.35
CA GLN A 33 5.76 -9.75 -13.32
C GLN A 33 4.62 -8.77 -13.62
N ALA A 34 4.95 -7.54 -14.04
CA ALA A 34 3.96 -6.55 -14.44
C ALA A 34 3.10 -7.03 -15.63
N LEU A 35 3.71 -7.66 -16.63
CA LEU A 35 2.98 -8.24 -17.78
C LEU A 35 2.08 -9.42 -17.36
N LYS A 36 2.55 -10.29 -16.46
CA LYS A 36 1.71 -11.37 -15.90
C LYS A 36 0.50 -10.82 -15.15
N GLN A 37 0.66 -9.72 -14.41
CA GLN A 37 -0.42 -9.06 -13.68
C GLN A 37 -1.42 -8.40 -14.64
N ALA A 38 -0.94 -7.76 -15.71
CA ALA A 38 -1.81 -7.10 -16.68
C ALA A 38 -2.79 -8.05 -17.39
N VAL A 39 -2.49 -9.35 -17.40
CA VAL A 39 -3.32 -10.39 -18.02
C VAL A 39 -4.00 -11.31 -16.99
N ASP A 40 -3.89 -11.02 -15.69
CA ASP A 40 -4.56 -11.81 -14.65
C ASP A 40 -6.07 -11.51 -14.64
N GLU A 41 -6.85 -12.43 -15.24
CA GLU A 41 -8.31 -12.36 -15.36
C GLU A 41 -9.04 -12.35 -14.01
N ARG A 42 -8.38 -12.77 -12.92
CA ARG A 42 -8.97 -12.76 -11.58
C ARG A 42 -9.06 -11.36 -10.98
N ARG A 43 -8.67 -10.29 -11.71
CA ARG A 43 -8.67 -8.88 -11.28
C ARG A 43 -8.01 -8.63 -9.91
N ARG A 44 -7.18 -9.56 -9.42
CA ARG A 44 -6.40 -9.36 -8.19
C ARG A 44 -5.22 -8.47 -8.54
N TYR A 45 -5.49 -7.18 -8.53
CA TYR A 45 -4.50 -6.12 -8.64
C TYR A 45 -3.43 -6.36 -7.57
N VAL A 46 -2.21 -6.72 -7.96
CA VAL A 46 -1.08 -7.02 -7.04
C VAL A 46 -0.39 -5.73 -6.57
N PHE A 47 -1.19 -4.71 -6.30
CA PHE A 47 -0.92 -3.82 -5.16
C PHE A 47 -1.61 -4.35 -3.89
N SER A 48 -2.16 -5.58 -3.94
CA SER A 48 -2.74 -6.30 -2.80
C SER A 48 -1.81 -6.44 -1.60
N SER A 49 -0.50 -6.22 -1.72
CA SER A 49 0.34 -6.10 -0.53
C SER A 49 -0.05 -4.91 0.32
N GLN A 50 -0.48 -3.79 -0.26
CA GLN A 50 -0.98 -2.65 0.50
C GLN A 50 -2.34 -2.95 1.11
N ASP A 51 -3.25 -3.63 0.41
CA ASP A 51 -4.57 -3.99 0.95
C ASP A 51 -4.45 -5.07 2.03
N GLU A 52 -3.56 -6.05 1.87
CA GLU A 52 -3.25 -7.07 2.87
C GLU A 52 -2.56 -6.44 4.08
N ILE A 53 -1.56 -5.57 3.87
CA ILE A 53 -0.91 -4.81 4.95
C ILE A 53 -1.92 -3.92 5.66
N LEU A 54 -2.81 -3.25 4.93
CA LEU A 54 -3.86 -2.39 5.49
C LEU A 54 -4.85 -3.24 6.30
N ALA A 55 -5.31 -4.36 5.76
CA ALA A 55 -6.22 -5.27 6.43
C ALA A 55 -5.60 -5.83 7.72
N THR A 56 -4.35 -6.29 7.66
CA THR A 56 -3.60 -6.74 8.85
C THR A 56 -3.41 -5.61 9.85
N SER A 57 -3.09 -4.39 9.39
CA SER A 57 -2.92 -3.23 10.26
C SER A 57 -4.24 -2.87 10.97
N ILE A 58 -5.36 -2.82 10.25
CA ILE A 58 -6.70 -2.59 10.81
C ILE A 58 -7.02 -3.66 11.85
N GLN A 59 -6.75 -4.94 11.56
CA GLN A 59 -7.03 -6.04 12.47
C GLN A 59 -6.23 -5.90 13.78
N ILE A 60 -4.92 -5.66 13.69
CA ILE A 60 -4.05 -5.46 14.85
C ILE A 60 -4.52 -4.26 15.67
N LEU A 61 -4.74 -3.11 15.02
CA LEU A 61 -5.15 -1.88 15.70
C LEU A 61 -6.52 -2.02 16.37
N SER A 62 -7.45 -2.77 15.77
CA SER A 62 -8.77 -3.05 16.36
C SER A 62 -8.67 -3.89 17.64
N ILE A 63 -7.82 -4.91 17.64
CA ILE A 63 -7.56 -5.75 18.81
C ILE A 63 -6.92 -4.90 19.92
N VAL A 64 -5.91 -4.10 19.57
CA VAL A 64 -5.22 -3.22 20.53
C VAL A 64 -6.17 -2.18 21.10
N ALA A 65 -6.96 -1.49 20.26
CA ALA A 65 -7.94 -0.50 20.71
C ALA A 65 -8.96 -1.12 21.67
N THR A 66 -9.44 -2.33 21.38
CA THR A 66 -10.37 -3.06 22.26
C THR A 66 -9.71 -3.39 23.60
N SER A 67 -8.49 -3.95 23.57
CA SER A 67 -7.75 -4.33 24.78
C SER A 67 -7.43 -3.13 25.67
N VAL A 68 -6.95 -2.03 25.07
CA VAL A 68 -6.65 -0.78 25.79
C VAL A 68 -7.93 -0.13 26.30
N GLY A 69 -9.01 -0.12 25.52
CA GLY A 69 -10.30 0.43 25.94
C GLY A 69 -10.88 -0.29 27.17
N GLN A 70 -10.69 -1.59 27.29
CA GLN A 70 -11.11 -2.37 28.46
C GLN A 70 -10.27 -2.06 29.70
N GLN A 71 -8.96 -1.79 29.55
CA GLN A 71 -8.05 -1.56 30.67
C GLN A 71 -7.99 -0.08 31.09
N SER A 72 -8.06 0.83 30.13
CA SER A 72 -7.96 2.28 30.33
C SER A 72 -8.67 3.05 29.21
N PRO A 73 -9.99 3.31 29.37
CA PRO A 73 -10.77 4.08 28.40
C PRO A 73 -10.18 5.47 28.13
N LYS A 74 -9.66 6.12 29.17
CA LYS A 74 -9.04 7.46 29.07
C LYS A 74 -7.78 7.46 28.19
N ALA A 75 -6.95 6.42 28.28
CA ALA A 75 -5.77 6.31 27.44
C ALA A 75 -6.13 6.07 25.97
N LEU A 76 -7.16 5.27 25.71
CA LEU A 76 -7.67 5.07 24.35
C LEU A 76 -8.19 6.37 23.75
N GLU A 77 -8.99 7.14 24.49
CA GLU A 77 -9.52 8.43 24.03
C GLU A 77 -8.40 9.42 23.66
N GLN A 78 -7.40 9.56 24.54
CA GLN A 78 -6.24 10.41 24.29
C GLN A 78 -5.44 9.97 23.06
N GLY A 79 -5.17 8.67 22.93
CA GLY A 79 -4.46 8.11 21.78
C GLY A 79 -5.21 8.29 20.47
N MET A 80 -6.54 8.13 20.47
CA MET A 80 -7.39 8.37 19.29
C MET A 80 -7.42 9.85 18.88
N ALA A 81 -7.47 10.77 19.84
CA ALA A 81 -7.39 12.20 19.55
C ALA A 81 -6.05 12.57 18.90
N GLN A 82 -4.93 12.08 19.43
CA GLN A 82 -3.60 12.30 18.84
C GLN A 82 -3.47 11.68 17.45
N ALA A 83 -3.92 10.43 17.28
CA ALA A 83 -3.89 9.76 15.98
C ALA A 83 -4.67 10.53 14.91
N ARG A 84 -5.86 11.05 15.24
CA ARG A 84 -6.64 11.90 14.34
C ARG A 84 -5.91 13.19 13.96
N SER A 85 -5.29 13.90 14.92
CA SER A 85 -4.47 15.09 14.62
C SER A 85 -3.37 14.78 13.61
N ILE A 86 -2.61 13.71 13.88
CA ILE A 86 -1.50 13.27 13.04
C ILE A 86 -1.96 12.88 11.62
N LEU A 87 -3.11 12.22 11.51
CA LEU A 87 -3.68 11.85 10.21
C LEU A 87 -4.21 13.07 9.45
N ALA A 88 -4.83 14.03 10.14
CA ALA A 88 -5.29 15.29 9.56
C ALA A 88 -4.11 16.12 9.01
N GLU A 89 -3.03 16.28 9.78
CA GLU A 89 -1.81 16.98 9.39
C GLU A 89 -1.16 16.38 8.12
N ARG A 90 -1.37 15.08 7.89
CA ARG A 90 -0.87 14.36 6.71
C ARG A 90 -1.87 14.31 5.55
N GLY A 91 -3.05 14.90 5.68
CA GLY A 91 -4.12 14.85 4.67
C GLY A 91 -4.69 13.44 4.46
N LEU A 92 -4.63 12.58 5.48
CA LEU A 92 -5.08 11.18 5.43
C LEU A 92 -6.49 10.97 5.98
N LEU A 93 -7.06 11.95 6.68
CA LEU A 93 -8.48 11.98 6.96
C LEU A 93 -9.18 12.58 5.75
N GLY A 94 -9.95 11.75 5.03
CA GLY A 94 -10.82 12.24 3.97
C GLY A 94 -11.83 13.23 4.56
N GLY A 95 -12.16 14.27 3.79
CA GLY A 95 -13.24 15.18 4.15
C GLY A 95 -14.55 14.40 4.24
N GLU A 96 -14.95 14.03 5.44
CA GLU A 96 -16.37 13.92 5.74
C GLU A 96 -16.89 15.36 5.60
N ASP A 97 -17.66 15.60 4.54
CA ASP A 97 -18.30 16.87 4.12
C ASP A 97 -17.63 17.62 2.95
N ALA A 98 -17.97 17.18 1.73
CA ALA A 98 -18.28 18.05 0.58
C ALA A 98 -19.32 17.38 -0.33
#